data_AF-A6E9L4-F1
#
_entry.id   AF-A6E9L4-F1
#
_cell.length_a   1.000
_cell.length_b   1.000
_cell.length_c   1.000
_cell.angle_alpha   90.00
_cell.angle_beta   90.00
_cell.angle_gamma   90.00
#
_symmetry.space_group_name_H-M   'P 1'
#
loop_
_entity.id
_entity.type
_entity.pdbx_description
1 polymer ?
#
loop_
_entity_poly.entity_id
_entity_poly.type
_entity_poly.pdbx_seq_one_letter_code
_entity_poly.pdbx_strand_id
1 'polypeptide(L)'
;MSTIIGIDKLTQQISAEDISKMNKGAERHLRESSITFTIKYADEHVIEIECRQEENKSGNYATEATLIKRTQELFTKFLPQSELVILPVTFRPSPASAVTPAWLDQKMNEKGIRIKQIAFDTGINRESISDWVTGKRNMSQIVKAMFYYYLSNT
;
A
#
# COMPACT_ATOMS: atom_id res chain seq x y z
N MET A 1 4.67 23.26 4.83
CA MET A 1 4.13 22.61 3.61
C MET A 1 2.93 21.78 4.02
N SER A 2 1.85 21.79 3.24
CA SER A 2 0.68 20.97 3.56
C SER A 2 0.96 19.50 3.28
N THR A 3 0.44 18.63 4.15
CA THR A 3 0.48 17.17 4.01
C THR A 3 -0.67 16.65 3.15
N ILE A 4 -1.70 17.48 2.93
CA ILE A 4 -2.80 17.19 2.03
C ILE A 4 -2.44 17.74 0.65
N ILE A 5 -2.39 16.86 -0.34
CA ILE A 5 -2.06 17.22 -1.72
C ILE A 5 -3.27 17.88 -2.37
N GLY A 6 -3.10 19.03 -3.02
CA GLY A 6 -4.20 19.76 -3.68
C GLY A 6 -5.10 20.55 -2.72
N ILE A 7 -4.62 20.86 -1.52
CA ILE A 7 -5.39 21.62 -0.51
C ILE A 7 -5.81 23.02 -0.97
N ASP A 8 -5.08 23.59 -1.92
CA ASP A 8 -5.37 24.89 -2.55
C ASP A 8 -6.76 24.95 -3.18
N LYS A 9 -7.28 23.81 -3.65
CA LYS A 9 -8.64 23.68 -4.20
C LYS A 9 -9.75 23.97 -3.19
N LEU A 10 -9.45 23.93 -1.89
CA LEU A 10 -10.41 24.16 -0.81
C LEU A 10 -10.38 25.59 -0.27
N THR A 11 -9.46 26.43 -0.75
CA THR A 11 -9.21 27.78 -0.19
C THR A 11 -10.39 28.74 -0.32
N GLN A 12 -11.31 28.51 -1.26
CA GLN A 12 -12.52 29.30 -1.42
C GLN A 12 -13.65 28.88 -0.46
N GLN A 13 -13.54 27.70 0.14
CA GLN A 13 -14.61 27.09 0.95
C GLN A 13 -14.27 27.05 2.44
N ILE A 14 -12.98 27.09 2.78
CA ILE A 14 -12.54 26.94 4.17
C ILE A 14 -11.52 28.04 4.54
N SER A 15 -11.59 28.49 5.79
CA SER A 15 -10.69 29.53 6.30
C SER A 15 -9.25 29.03 6.38
N ALA A 16 -8.27 29.94 6.29
CA ALA A 16 -6.86 29.58 6.46
C ALA A 16 -6.53 28.95 7.82
N GLU A 17 -7.29 29.31 8.86
CA GLU A 17 -7.17 28.71 10.19
C GLU A 17 -7.65 27.25 10.18
N ASP A 18 -8.77 26.97 9.51
CA ASP A 18 -9.33 25.63 9.39
C ASP A 18 -8.48 24.73 8.48
N ILE A 19 -7.90 25.28 7.39
CA ILE A 19 -6.85 24.61 6.60
C ILE A 19 -5.74 24.11 7.54
N SER A 20 -5.26 24.98 8.43
CA SER A 20 -4.17 24.65 9.35
C SER A 20 -4.56 23.54 10.33
N LYS A 21 -5.78 23.59 10.90
CA LYS A 21 -6.30 22.55 11.80
C LYS A 21 -6.49 21.21 11.09
N MET A 22 -7.06 21.23 9.88
CA MET A 22 -7.26 20.06 9.04
C MET A 22 -5.91 19.43 8.67
N ASN A 23 -4.92 20.24 8.31
CA ASN A 23 -3.57 19.77 7.98
C ASN A 23 -2.89 19.08 9.17
N LYS A 24 -3.04 19.60 10.39
CA LYS A 24 -2.54 18.93 11.61
C LYS A 24 -3.19 17.56 11.83
N GLY A 25 -4.49 17.43 11.53
CA GLY A 25 -5.19 16.15 11.54
C GLY A 25 -4.61 15.17 10.51
N ALA A 26 -4.38 15.63 9.29
CA ALA A 26 -3.74 14.83 8.25
C ALA A 26 -2.31 14.40 8.61
N GLU A 27 -1.50 15.28 9.20
CA GLU A 27 -0.15 14.95 9.69
C GLU A 27 -0.16 13.83 10.73
N ARG A 28 -1.19 13.79 11.59
CA ARG A 28 -1.35 12.71 12.57
C ARG A 28 -1.60 11.38 11.88
N HIS A 29 -2.51 11.34 10.90
CA HIS A 29 -2.78 10.15 10.11
C HIS A 29 -1.56 9.65 9.32
N LEU A 30 -0.77 10.57 8.75
CA LEU A 30 0.49 10.23 8.10
C LEU A 30 1.46 9.57 9.08
N ARG A 31 1.69 10.19 10.23
CA ARG A 31 2.67 9.70 11.22
C ARG A 31 2.27 8.38 11.86
N GLU A 32 0.98 8.19 12.17
CA GLU A 32 0.50 7.02 12.93
C GLU A 32 0.13 5.84 12.04
N SER A 33 -0.25 6.08 10.79
CA SER A 33 -0.80 5.04 9.92
C SER A 33 -0.28 5.06 8.49
N SER A 34 0.66 5.95 8.13
CA SER A 34 1.10 6.18 6.75
C SER A 34 -0.06 6.49 5.80
N ILE A 35 -1.07 7.24 6.29
CA ILE A 35 -2.22 7.64 5.47
C ILE A 35 -1.97 9.03 4.90
N THR A 36 -2.17 9.18 3.60
CA THR A 36 -2.09 10.44 2.86
C THR A 36 -3.44 10.79 2.23
N PHE A 37 -3.68 12.09 2.05
CA PHE A 37 -4.92 12.60 1.46
C PHE A 37 -4.62 13.47 0.25
N THR A 38 -5.36 13.28 -0.83
CA THR A 38 -5.24 14.06 -2.06
C THR A 38 -6.61 14.56 -2.50
N ILE A 39 -6.77 15.87 -2.66
CA ILE A 39 -7.97 16.48 -3.22
C ILE A 39 -7.91 16.36 -4.74
N LYS A 40 -8.67 15.42 -5.30
CA LYS A 40 -8.74 15.17 -6.74
C LYS A 40 -9.58 16.24 -7.41
N TYR A 41 -10.72 16.56 -6.81
CA TYR A 41 -11.68 17.52 -7.30
C TYR A 41 -12.35 18.24 -6.12
N ALA A 42 -12.71 19.51 -6.31
CA ALA A 42 -13.52 20.26 -5.37
C ALA A 42 -14.31 21.35 -6.11
N ASP A 43 -15.62 21.37 -5.88
CA ASP A 43 -16.50 22.49 -6.19
C ASP A 43 -17.36 22.83 -4.95
N GLU A 44 -18.30 23.77 -5.09
CA GLU A 44 -19.14 24.25 -3.98
C GLU A 44 -19.95 23.15 -3.27
N HIS A 45 -20.21 22.02 -3.93
CA HIS A 45 -21.09 20.97 -3.44
C HIS A 45 -20.38 19.63 -3.24
N VAL A 46 -19.45 19.26 -4.12
CA VAL A 46 -18.83 17.94 -4.16
C VAL A 46 -17.31 18.06 -4.03
N ILE A 47 -16.75 17.23 -3.17
CA ILE A 47 -15.30 17.13 -2.97
C ILE A 47 -14.89 15.67 -3.09
N GLU A 48 -14.01 15.41 -4.05
CA GLU A 48 -13.42 14.09 -4.25
C GLU A 48 -12.05 14.00 -3.58
N ILE A 49 -11.92 13.05 -2.66
CA ILE A 49 -10.73 12.87 -1.83
C ILE A 49 -10.19 11.46 -2.00
N GLU A 50 -8.99 11.34 -2.55
CA GLU A 50 -8.24 10.08 -2.47
C GLU A 50 -7.59 9.97 -1.09
N CYS A 51 -7.82 8.84 -0.42
CA CYS A 51 -7.20 8.49 0.85
C CYS A 51 -6.37 7.22 0.66
N ARG A 52 -5.05 7.34 0.74
CA ARG A 52 -4.12 6.25 0.45
C ARG A 52 -3.34 5.87 1.69
N GLN A 53 -3.31 4.57 1.99
CA GLN A 53 -2.40 4.03 3.00
C GLN A 53 -1.18 3.40 2.33
N GLU A 54 0.01 3.84 2.73
CA GLU A 54 1.28 3.23 2.34
C GLU A 54 1.74 2.16 3.34
N GLU A 55 2.84 1.48 3.00
CA GLU A 55 3.48 0.55 3.92
C GLU A 55 3.85 1.26 5.23
N ASN A 56 3.62 0.59 6.36
CA ASN A 56 3.95 1.11 7.67
C ASN A 56 4.64 0.06 8.52
N LYS A 57 5.42 0.51 9.51
CA LYS A 57 6.23 -0.38 10.35
C LYS A 57 5.42 -1.25 11.29
N SER A 58 4.16 -0.88 11.57
CA SER A 58 3.30 -1.63 12.49
C SER A 58 2.67 -2.85 11.83
N GLY A 59 2.64 -2.91 10.48
CA GLY A 59 1.96 -3.97 9.74
C GLY A 59 0.43 -3.90 9.85
N ASN A 60 -0.10 -2.85 10.48
CA ASN A 60 -1.53 -2.66 10.67
C ASN A 60 -2.09 -1.84 9.51
N TYR A 61 -2.87 -2.52 8.66
CA TYR A 61 -3.47 -1.92 7.48
C TYR A 61 -4.98 -1.75 7.67
N ALA A 62 -5.46 -0.56 7.35
CA ALA A 62 -6.86 -0.19 7.43
C ALA A 62 -7.64 -0.86 6.29
N THR A 63 -8.86 -1.30 6.60
CA THR A 63 -9.82 -1.71 5.57
C THR A 63 -10.30 -0.49 4.80
N GLU A 64 -10.93 -0.72 3.65
CA GLU A 64 -11.56 0.32 2.84
C GLU A 64 -12.56 1.15 3.66
N ALA A 65 -13.47 0.48 4.37
CA ALA A 65 -14.43 1.14 5.26
C ALA A 65 -13.76 1.98 6.35
N THR A 66 -12.62 1.52 6.89
CA THR A 66 -11.86 2.28 7.89
C THR A 66 -11.23 3.53 7.30
N LEU A 67 -10.68 3.45 6.09
CA LEU A 67 -10.12 4.62 5.39
C LEU A 67 -11.22 5.64 5.06
N ILE A 68 -12.36 5.18 4.56
CA ILE A 68 -13.53 6.03 4.31
C ILE A 68 -13.92 6.75 5.60
N LYS A 69 -14.18 6.01 6.68
CA LYS A 69 -14.61 6.59 7.95
C LYS A 69 -13.64 7.64 8.49
N ARG A 70 -12.33 7.33 8.51
CA ARG A 70 -11.30 8.28 8.98
C ARG A 70 -11.25 9.54 8.13
N THR A 71 -11.43 9.40 6.83
CA THR A 71 -11.47 10.54 5.89
C THR A 71 -12.72 11.39 6.15
N GLN A 72 -13.90 10.77 6.32
CA GLN A 72 -15.12 11.49 6.67
C GLN A 72 -14.95 12.27 7.98
N GLU A 73 -14.47 11.60 9.04
CA GLU A 73 -14.26 12.23 10.35
C GLU A 73 -13.31 13.43 10.28
N LEU A 74 -12.26 13.36 9.46
CA LEU A 74 -11.31 14.46 9.30
C LEU A 74 -11.92 15.64 8.52
N PHE A 75 -12.61 15.39 7.41
CA PHE A 75 -13.00 16.43 6.46
C PHE A 75 -14.39 17.02 6.75
N THR A 76 -15.37 16.23 7.19
CA THR A 76 -16.75 16.71 7.46
C THR A 76 -16.79 17.80 8.54
N LYS A 77 -15.84 17.78 9.48
CA LYS A 77 -15.72 18.82 10.51
C LYS A 77 -15.50 20.22 9.92
N PHE A 78 -14.80 20.30 8.79
CA PHE A 78 -14.44 21.57 8.13
C PHE A 78 -15.31 21.85 6.90
N LEU A 79 -15.93 20.82 6.34
CA LEU A 79 -16.75 20.87 5.14
C LEU A 79 -18.12 20.23 5.39
N PRO A 80 -18.93 20.76 6.33
CA PRO A 80 -20.17 20.11 6.76
C PRO A 80 -21.30 20.15 5.72
N GLN A 81 -21.20 21.04 4.73
CA GLN A 81 -22.21 21.23 3.68
C GLN A 81 -21.82 20.59 2.34
N SER A 82 -20.60 20.05 2.24
CA SER A 82 -20.12 19.42 1.01
C SER A 82 -20.35 17.92 1.06
N GLU A 83 -20.79 17.36 -0.06
CA GLU A 83 -20.78 15.93 -0.31
C GLU A 83 -19.33 15.45 -0.49
N LEU A 84 -18.92 14.51 0.36
CA LEU A 84 -17.57 13.94 0.32
C LEU A 84 -17.58 12.60 -0.41
N VAL A 85 -16.99 12.59 -1.61
CA VAL A 85 -16.74 11.38 -2.38
C VAL A 85 -15.33 10.89 -2.05
N ILE A 86 -15.24 9.75 -1.36
CA ILE A 86 -13.95 9.23 -0.89
C ILE A 86 -13.50 8.07 -1.77
N LEU A 87 -12.27 8.17 -2.26
CA LEU A 87 -11.60 7.18 -3.09
C LEU A 87 -10.50 6.50 -2.24
N PRO A 88 -10.85 5.43 -1.51
CA PRO A 88 -9.89 4.73 -0.65
C PRO A 88 -8.92 3.88 -1.47
N VAL A 89 -7.63 3.97 -1.13
CA VAL A 89 -6.57 3.12 -1.68
C VAL A 89 -5.88 2.41 -0.52
N THR A 90 -6.25 1.15 -0.32
CA THR A 90 -5.69 0.31 0.75
C THR A 90 -4.28 -0.15 0.39
N PHE A 91 -3.43 -0.29 1.42
CA PHE A 91 -2.16 -0.97 1.24
C PHE A 91 -2.42 -2.44 0.87
N ARG A 92 -1.80 -2.89 -0.22
CA ARG A 92 -1.77 -4.29 -0.60
C ARG A 92 -0.31 -4.70 -0.73
N PRO A 93 0.19 -5.64 0.10
CA PRO A 93 1.54 -6.13 -0.10
C PRO A 93 1.64 -6.76 -1.48
N SER A 94 2.80 -6.61 -2.13
CA SER A 94 3.09 -7.34 -3.36
C SER A 94 2.87 -8.84 -3.13
N PRO A 95 2.23 -9.57 -4.05
CA PRO A 95 2.08 -11.02 -3.93
C PRO A 95 3.43 -11.74 -3.72
N ALA A 96 4.50 -11.20 -4.31
CA ALA A 96 5.86 -11.68 -4.10
C ALA A 96 6.34 -11.58 -2.64
N SER A 97 5.79 -10.67 -1.83
CA SER A 97 6.14 -10.57 -0.41
C SER A 97 5.76 -11.81 0.39
N ALA A 98 4.79 -12.61 -0.09
CA ALA A 98 4.42 -13.89 0.51
C ALA A 98 5.48 -15.00 0.28
N VAL A 99 6.44 -14.78 -0.62
CA VAL A 99 7.50 -15.75 -0.90
C VAL A 99 8.46 -15.84 0.27
N THR A 100 8.46 -17.01 0.88
CA THR A 100 9.32 -17.46 1.98
C THR A 100 9.89 -18.84 1.63
N PRO A 101 10.94 -19.32 2.31
CA PRO A 101 11.43 -20.69 2.14
C PRO A 101 10.33 -21.75 2.26
N ALA A 102 9.42 -21.59 3.24
CA ALA A 102 8.26 -22.48 3.42
C ALA A 102 7.28 -22.43 2.23
N TRP A 103 7.01 -21.22 1.72
CA TRP A 103 6.18 -21.05 0.53
C TRP A 103 6.81 -21.69 -0.71
N LEU A 104 8.13 -21.55 -0.88
CA LEU A 104 8.88 -22.18 -1.98
C LEU A 104 8.78 -23.70 -1.90
N ASP A 105 9.08 -24.28 -0.74
CA ASP A 105 9.02 -25.73 -0.54
C ASP A 105 7.62 -26.28 -0.85
N GLN A 106 6.59 -25.65 -0.29
CA GLN A 106 5.20 -26.00 -0.59
C GLN A 106 4.90 -25.95 -2.09
N LYS A 107 5.21 -24.84 -2.76
CA LYS A 107 4.88 -24.67 -4.18
C LYS A 107 5.69 -25.57 -5.11
N MET A 108 6.96 -25.80 -4.79
CA MET A 108 7.82 -26.74 -5.50
C MET A 108 7.29 -28.17 -5.39
N ASN A 109 6.84 -28.57 -4.20
CA ASN A 109 6.24 -29.89 -3.96
C ASN A 109 4.89 -30.03 -4.67
N GLU A 110 4.00 -29.03 -4.57
CA GLU A 110 2.71 -29.01 -5.27
C GLU A 110 2.85 -29.16 -6.79
N LYS A 111 3.90 -28.55 -7.39
CA LYS A 111 4.13 -28.56 -8.84
C LYS A 111 5.11 -29.63 -9.31
N GLY A 112 5.72 -30.39 -8.40
CA GLY A 112 6.79 -31.34 -8.74
C GLY A 112 8.05 -30.68 -9.33
N ILE A 113 8.24 -29.38 -9.12
CA ILE A 113 9.37 -28.61 -9.65
C ILE A 113 10.58 -28.81 -8.75
N ARG A 114 11.73 -29.14 -9.34
CA ARG A 114 12.99 -29.33 -8.61
C ARG A 114 13.94 -28.16 -8.82
N ILE A 115 14.82 -27.91 -7.86
CA ILE A 115 15.88 -26.87 -7.94
C ILE A 115 16.66 -26.93 -9.26
N LYS A 116 16.96 -28.13 -9.77
CA LYS A 116 17.68 -28.31 -11.04
C LYS A 116 16.90 -27.74 -12.24
N GLN A 117 15.58 -27.89 -12.24
CA GLN A 117 14.71 -27.36 -13.30
C GLN A 117 14.73 -25.83 -13.26
N ILE A 118 14.55 -25.24 -12.08
CA ILE A 118 14.60 -23.78 -11.89
C ILE A 118 15.94 -23.23 -12.36
N ALA A 119 17.06 -23.89 -12.02
CA ALA A 119 18.40 -23.48 -12.43
C ALA A 119 18.56 -23.49 -13.96
N PHE A 120 18.01 -24.51 -14.62
CA PHE A 120 18.04 -24.63 -16.07
C PHE A 120 17.19 -23.53 -16.74
N ASP A 121 15.96 -23.33 -16.29
CA ASP A 121 15.03 -22.38 -16.92
C ASP A 121 15.42 -20.92 -16.70
N THR A 122 16.00 -20.60 -15.54
CA THR A 122 16.35 -19.22 -15.16
C THR A 122 17.79 -18.85 -15.48
N GLY A 123 18.65 -19.84 -15.76
CA GLY A 123 20.10 -19.65 -15.88
C GLY A 123 20.81 -19.29 -14.57
N ILE A 124 20.10 -19.29 -13.43
CA ILE A 124 20.68 -19.02 -12.12
C ILE A 124 21.39 -20.27 -11.61
N ASN A 125 22.56 -20.10 -10.99
CA ASN A 125 23.30 -21.22 -10.45
C ASN A 125 22.49 -22.01 -9.39
N ARG A 126 22.66 -23.34 -9.41
CA ARG A 126 21.90 -24.27 -8.57
C ARG A 126 22.07 -24.00 -7.07
N GLU A 127 23.27 -23.58 -6.68
CA GLU A 127 23.62 -23.29 -5.30
C GLU A 127 22.84 -22.08 -4.75
N SER A 128 22.70 -21.01 -5.52
CA SER A 128 21.94 -19.81 -5.13
C SER A 128 20.46 -20.14 -4.94
N ILE A 129 19.89 -20.93 -5.85
CA ILE A 129 18.49 -21.39 -5.71
C ILE A 129 18.35 -22.24 -4.45
N SER A 130 19.29 -23.16 -4.21
CA SER A 130 19.31 -23.99 -2.99
C SER A 130 19.40 -23.15 -1.72
N ASP A 131 20.29 -22.15 -1.70
CA ASP A 131 20.46 -21.27 -0.54
C ASP A 131 19.20 -20.44 -0.25
N TRP A 132 18.45 -20.01 -1.27
CA TRP A 132 17.17 -19.34 -1.09
C TRP A 132 16.04 -20.28 -0.62
N VAL A 133 15.95 -21.46 -1.23
CA VAL A 133 14.91 -22.46 -0.89
C VAL A 133 15.09 -23.00 0.52
N THR A 134 16.34 -23.20 0.97
CA THR A 134 16.65 -23.67 2.33
C THR A 134 16.64 -22.54 3.37
N GLY A 135 16.55 -21.27 2.94
CA GLY A 135 16.64 -20.12 3.83
C GLY A 135 18.06 -19.80 4.32
N LYS A 136 19.09 -20.49 3.82
CA LYS A 136 20.50 -20.17 4.11
C LYS A 136 20.89 -18.76 3.63
N ARG A 137 20.23 -18.26 2.59
CA ARG A 137 20.38 -16.88 2.10
C ARG A 137 19.04 -16.17 2.03
N ASN A 138 19.01 -14.93 2.54
CA ASN A 138 17.85 -14.06 2.40
C ASN A 138 17.56 -13.74 0.92
N MET A 139 16.28 -13.77 0.55
CA MET A 139 15.81 -13.39 -0.78
C MET A 139 15.57 -11.88 -0.86
N SER A 140 16.17 -11.22 -1.86
CA SER A 140 15.79 -9.86 -2.22
C SER A 140 14.38 -9.84 -2.84
N GLN A 141 13.75 -8.67 -2.93
CA GLN A 141 12.43 -8.57 -3.56
C GLN A 141 12.41 -9.02 -5.03
N ILE A 142 13.52 -8.83 -5.76
CA ILE A 142 13.66 -9.31 -7.14
C ILE A 142 13.66 -10.85 -7.17
N VAL A 143 14.37 -11.48 -6.24
CA VAL A 143 14.41 -12.95 -6.13
C VAL A 143 13.05 -13.51 -5.74
N LYS A 144 12.36 -12.87 -4.78
CA LYS A 144 10.99 -13.23 -4.41
C LYS A 144 10.03 -13.11 -5.59
N ALA A 145 10.11 -12.03 -6.36
CA ALA A 145 9.27 -11.85 -7.54
C ALA A 145 9.54 -12.92 -8.60
N MET A 146 10.81 -13.24 -8.87
CA MET A 146 11.21 -14.31 -9.80
C MET A 146 10.58 -15.64 -9.41
N PHE A 147 10.73 -16.06 -8.14
CA PHE A 147 10.12 -17.30 -7.67
C PHE A 147 8.59 -17.27 -7.67
N TYR A 148 7.99 -16.15 -7.26
CA TYR A 148 6.54 -15.99 -7.27
C TYR A 148 6.00 -16.26 -8.66
N TYR A 149 6.47 -15.52 -9.67
CA TYR A 149 5.95 -15.66 -11.03
C TYR A 149 6.30 -17.02 -11.65
N TYR A 150 7.50 -17.54 -11.41
CA TYR A 150 7.90 -18.84 -11.92
C TYR A 150 7.03 -19.97 -11.34
N LEU A 151 6.73 -19.94 -10.04
CA LEU A 151 5.95 -20.97 -9.34
C LEU A 151 4.44 -20.67 -9.28
N SER A 152 3.97 -19.52 -9.74
CA SER A 152 2.53 -19.20 -9.83
C SER A 152 1.97 -19.44 -11.23
N ASN A 153 2.74 -19.21 -12.29
CA ASN A 153 2.24 -19.25 -13.68
C ASN A 153 2.52 -20.54 -14.45
N THR A 154 3.27 -21.49 -13.89
CA THR A 154 3.47 -22.85 -14.42
C THR A 154 2.37 -23.83 -14.04
#